data_AF-X1M8N7-F1
#
_entry.id   AF-X1M8N7-F1
#
_cell.length_a   1.000
_cell.length_b   1.000
_cell.length_c   1.000
_cell.angle_alpha   90.00
_cell.angle_beta   90.00
_cell.angle_gamma   90.00
#
_symmetry.space_group_name_H-M   'P 1'
#
loop_
_entity.id
_entity.type
_entity.pdbx_description
1 polymer ?
#
loop_
_entity_poly.entity_id
_entity_poly.type
_entity_poly.pdbx_seq_one_letter_code
_entity_poly.pdbx_strand_id
1 'polypeptide(L)'
;ILFVSESSLNYRLSLVTIDLKWEEGRRVKKEYSNPHRYSFFLGPETKTHTPETYLIKKGRIKDFEDLKNRFSIEVVNKDFYTQIAILFTKLAGGQRTIGRTKYEEKGSLILPSTTDDKTKKEFSVRLIGRLIFCWFLKKKTSDKGIALLPEELLSSKLVTQSTNFYHDVLEPLFFETLNTPIKQRKKEYQIPPWSQIPFLNGGLFIPEYHDYY
;
A
#
# COMPACT_ATOMS: atom_id res chain seq x y z
N ILE A 1 15.10 -20.21 -7.25
CA ILE A 1 14.38 -21.35 -6.61
C ILE A 1 12.88 -21.09 -6.73
N LEU A 2 12.11 -22.12 -7.08
CA LEU A 2 10.64 -22.08 -7.08
C LEU A 2 10.15 -22.85 -5.85
N PHE A 3 9.35 -22.20 -5.01
CA PHE A 3 8.62 -22.85 -3.92
C PHE A 3 7.16 -22.98 -4.32
N VAL A 4 6.69 -24.20 -4.55
CA VAL A 4 5.32 -24.47 -5.00
C VAL A 4 4.46 -24.83 -3.78
N SER A 5 3.26 -24.27 -3.71
CA SER A 5 2.29 -24.60 -2.66
C SER A 5 1.70 -26.00 -2.90
N GLU A 6 1.58 -26.82 -1.86
CA GLU A 6 0.90 -28.12 -1.94
C GLU A 6 -0.62 -27.97 -2.05
N SER A 7 -1.16 -26.84 -1.57
CA SER A 7 -2.60 -26.59 -1.45
C SER A 7 -3.15 -25.60 -2.49
N SER A 8 -2.31 -25.06 -3.36
CA SER A 8 -2.74 -24.13 -4.41
C SER A 8 -1.80 -24.15 -5.61
N LEU A 9 -2.29 -23.68 -6.76
CA LEU A 9 -1.47 -23.48 -7.97
C LEU A 9 -0.50 -22.29 -7.85
N ASN A 10 -0.44 -21.64 -6.69
CA ASN A 10 0.46 -20.52 -6.45
C ASN A 10 1.86 -21.01 -6.09
N TYR A 11 2.86 -20.22 -6.46
CA TYR A 11 4.26 -20.50 -6.18
C TYR A 11 5.02 -19.21 -5.91
N ARG A 12 6.22 -19.34 -5.34
CA ARG A 12 7.11 -18.23 -5.04
C ARG A 12 8.43 -18.42 -5.78
N LEU A 13 8.73 -17.49 -6.68
CA LEU A 13 10.02 -17.42 -7.36
C LEU A 13 10.96 -16.58 -6.50
N SER A 14 12.04 -17.20 -5.98
CA SER A 14 12.98 -16.55 -5.07
C SER A 14 14.43 -16.64 -5.57
N LEU A 15 15.19 -15.57 -5.36
CA LEU A 15 16.64 -15.55 -5.53
C LEU A 15 17.30 -15.85 -4.18
N VAL A 16 18.07 -16.93 -4.12
CA VAL A 16 18.83 -17.32 -2.94
C VAL A 16 20.31 -17.19 -3.25
N THR A 17 21.03 -16.46 -2.42
CA THR A 17 22.47 -16.21 -2.57
C THR A 17 23.18 -16.75 -1.34
N ILE A 18 24.44 -17.17 -1.52
CA ILE A 18 25.29 -17.67 -0.45
C ILE A 18 26.54 -16.80 -0.43
N ASP A 19 26.73 -16.06 0.66
CA ASP A 19 27.92 -15.27 0.90
C ASP A 19 28.87 -16.07 1.80
N LEU A 20 30.15 -16.10 1.43
CA LEU A 20 31.20 -16.78 2.20
C LEU A 20 31.94 -15.74 3.02
N LYS A 21 31.79 -15.78 4.36
CA LYS A 21 32.53 -14.93 5.28
C LYS A 21 33.67 -15.71 5.92
N TRP A 22 34.84 -15.10 5.92
CA TRP A 22 36.01 -15.63 6.62
C TRP A 22 35.95 -15.22 8.09
N GLU A 23 35.75 -16.17 9.00
CA GLU A 23 35.90 -15.92 10.44
C GLU A 23 37.38 -16.10 10.81
N GLU A 24 38.10 -14.98 10.92
CA GLU A 24 39.40 -14.82 11.60
C GLU A 24 40.36 -16.03 11.52
N GLY A 25 40.58 -16.56 10.31
CA GLY A 25 41.59 -17.60 10.08
C GLY A 25 41.19 -19.04 10.44
N ARG A 26 39.98 -19.29 10.95
CA ARG A 26 39.59 -20.61 11.49
C ARG A 26 38.60 -21.37 10.62
N ARG A 27 37.61 -20.70 10.01
CA ARG A 27 36.58 -21.35 9.19
C ARG A 27 35.90 -20.41 8.20
N VAL A 28 35.45 -20.99 7.09
CA VAL A 28 34.52 -20.33 6.15
C VAL A 28 33.10 -20.49 6.69
N LYS A 29 32.41 -19.37 6.95
CA LYS A 29 30.99 -19.35 7.29
C LYS A 29 30.15 -19.05 6.05
N LYS A 30 29.12 -19.87 5.82
CA LYS A 30 28.12 -19.63 4.77
C LYS A 30 26.99 -18.80 5.36
N GLU A 31 26.69 -17.66 4.75
CA GLU A 31 25.55 -16.82 5.09
C GLU A 31 24.57 -16.83 3.91
N TYR A 32 23.32 -17.19 4.19
CA TYR A 32 22.28 -17.32 3.18
C TYR A 32 21.43 -16.05 3.14
N SER A 33 21.06 -15.59 1.95
CA SER A 33 20.08 -14.51 1.83
C SER A 33 18.71 -14.95 2.35
N ASN A 34 17.93 -14.01 2.86
CA ASN A 34 16.56 -14.30 3.27
C ASN A 34 15.67 -14.46 2.02
N PRO A 35 15.19 -15.67 1.70
CA PRO A 35 14.43 -15.92 0.47
C PRO A 35 13.13 -15.12 0.42
N HIS A 36 12.50 -14.80 1.57
CA HIS A 36 11.28 -13.98 1.60
C HIS A 36 11.53 -12.54 1.17
N ARG A 37 12.73 -12.00 1.42
CA ARG A 37 13.09 -10.63 1.02
C ARG A 37 13.50 -10.51 -0.44
N TYR A 38 13.80 -11.63 -1.09
CA TYR A 38 14.21 -11.71 -2.49
C TYR A 38 13.27 -12.61 -3.29
N SER A 39 11.98 -12.29 -3.33
CA SER A 39 10.99 -13.16 -3.96
C SER A 39 9.77 -12.46 -4.55
N PHE A 40 9.17 -13.12 -5.54
CA PHE A 40 7.86 -12.79 -6.10
C PHE A 40 6.87 -13.93 -5.86
N PHE A 41 5.66 -13.59 -5.47
CA PHE A 41 4.53 -14.52 -5.38
C PHE A 41 3.76 -14.51 -6.69
N LEU A 42 3.54 -15.69 -7.27
CA LEU A 42 3.02 -15.90 -8.63
C LEU A 42 2.00 -17.05 -8.66
N GLY A 43 1.15 -17.09 -9.68
CA GLY A 43 0.07 -18.08 -9.84
C GLY A 43 -1.11 -17.54 -10.64
N PRO A 44 -2.12 -18.39 -10.95
CA PRO A 44 -3.20 -18.12 -11.92
C PRO A 44 -4.03 -16.85 -11.66
N GLU A 45 -4.08 -16.36 -10.42
CA GLU A 45 -4.86 -15.17 -10.03
C GLU A 45 -4.00 -14.08 -9.35
N THR A 46 -2.68 -14.18 -9.52
CA THR A 46 -1.73 -13.24 -8.89
C THR A 46 -1.45 -12.05 -9.78
N LYS A 47 -1.19 -10.89 -9.17
CA LYS A 47 -0.77 -9.70 -9.92
C LYS A 47 0.64 -9.88 -10.46
N THR A 48 0.79 -9.80 -11.77
CA THR A 48 2.06 -10.00 -12.48
C THR A 48 2.82 -8.72 -12.79
N HIS A 49 2.21 -7.54 -12.59
CA HIS A 49 2.80 -6.26 -12.98
C HIS A 49 4.19 -6.02 -12.38
N THR A 50 4.37 -6.26 -11.07
CA THR A 50 5.66 -6.07 -10.41
C THR A 50 6.72 -7.02 -10.95
N PRO A 51 6.56 -8.36 -10.93
CA PRO A 51 7.57 -9.26 -11.48
C PRO A 51 7.84 -9.00 -12.97
N GLU A 52 6.83 -8.72 -13.79
CA GLU A 52 7.01 -8.34 -15.19
C GLU A 52 7.86 -7.05 -15.32
N THR A 53 7.60 -6.04 -14.50
CA THR A 53 8.35 -4.78 -14.51
C THR A 53 9.82 -5.00 -14.17
N TYR A 54 10.12 -5.74 -13.10
CA TYR A 54 11.50 -5.90 -12.63
C TYR A 54 12.28 -6.98 -13.39
N LEU A 55 11.64 -8.08 -13.78
CA LEU A 55 12.31 -9.20 -14.42
C LEU A 55 12.34 -9.09 -15.96
N ILE A 56 11.32 -8.48 -16.56
CA ILE A 56 11.16 -8.44 -18.03
C ILE A 56 11.40 -7.02 -18.57
N LYS A 57 10.61 -6.03 -18.15
CA LYS A 57 10.64 -4.66 -18.72
C LYS A 57 11.95 -3.92 -18.50
N LYS A 58 12.72 -4.27 -17.45
CA LYS A 58 14.08 -3.75 -17.23
C LYS A 58 15.13 -4.27 -18.24
N GLY A 59 14.73 -5.13 -19.17
CA GLY A 59 15.61 -5.66 -20.22
C GLY A 59 16.67 -6.60 -19.68
N ARG A 60 17.73 -6.81 -20.47
CA ARG A 60 18.82 -7.76 -20.16
C ARG A 60 19.48 -7.41 -18.82
N ILE A 61 19.74 -8.44 -18.02
CA ILE A 61 20.48 -8.33 -16.75
C ILE A 61 21.90 -7.85 -17.06
N LYS A 62 22.33 -6.80 -16.37
CA LYS A 62 23.66 -6.19 -16.57
C LYS A 62 24.74 -6.93 -15.79
N ASP A 63 24.46 -7.20 -14.52
CA ASP A 63 25.36 -7.85 -13.58
C ASP A 63 24.57 -8.51 -12.43
N PHE A 64 25.29 -9.14 -11.50
CA PHE A 64 24.67 -9.83 -10.37
C PHE A 64 23.93 -8.88 -9.42
N GLU A 65 24.42 -7.65 -9.23
CA GLU A 65 23.80 -6.69 -8.33
C GLU A 65 22.48 -6.17 -8.92
N ASP A 66 22.43 -5.95 -10.24
CA ASP A 66 21.19 -5.70 -10.98
C ASP A 66 20.19 -6.85 -10.80
N LEU A 67 20.63 -8.10 -10.97
CA LEU A 67 19.77 -9.27 -10.72
C LEU A 67 19.25 -9.32 -9.28
N LYS A 68 20.12 -9.11 -8.29
CA LYS A 68 19.76 -9.12 -6.86
C LYS A 68 18.72 -8.04 -6.54
N ASN A 69 18.92 -6.83 -7.06
CA ASN A 69 18.00 -5.71 -6.85
C ASN A 69 16.65 -5.91 -7.53
N ARG A 70 16.58 -6.67 -8.63
CA ARG A 70 15.29 -7.01 -9.28
C ARG A 70 14.40 -7.90 -8.41
N PHE A 71 14.97 -8.70 -7.51
CA PHE A 71 14.21 -9.53 -6.57
C PHE A 71 13.98 -8.85 -5.21
N SER A 72 14.68 -7.76 -4.91
CA SER A 72 14.67 -7.12 -3.59
C SER A 72 13.34 -6.45 -3.27
N ILE A 73 12.68 -6.92 -2.21
CA ILE A 73 11.47 -6.29 -1.67
C ILE A 73 11.74 -4.85 -1.20
N GLU A 74 12.96 -4.54 -0.77
CA GLU A 74 13.33 -3.19 -0.33
C GLU A 74 13.29 -2.21 -1.51
N VAL A 75 13.76 -2.64 -2.69
CA VAL A 75 13.72 -1.83 -3.91
C VAL A 75 12.27 -1.60 -4.34
N VAL A 76 11.44 -2.64 -4.30
CA VAL A 76 10.00 -2.52 -4.61
C VAL A 76 9.30 -1.58 -3.63
N ASN A 77 9.59 -1.69 -2.32
CA ASN A 77 9.03 -0.81 -1.30
C ASN A 77 9.48 0.64 -1.49
N LYS A 78 10.75 0.86 -1.82
CA LYS A 78 11.28 2.21 -2.11
C LYS A 78 10.55 2.84 -3.30
N ASP A 79 10.34 2.07 -4.37
CA ASP A 79 9.62 2.55 -5.55
C ASP A 79 8.15 2.83 -5.22
N PHE A 80 7.50 1.97 -4.41
CA PHE A 80 6.15 2.21 -3.90
C PHE A 80 6.03 3.53 -3.14
N TYR A 81 6.88 3.78 -2.14
CA TYR A 81 6.84 5.02 -1.37
C TYR A 81 7.24 6.24 -2.20
N THR A 82 8.08 6.06 -3.21
CA THR A 82 8.41 7.11 -4.18
C THR A 82 7.16 7.55 -4.96
N GLN A 83 6.33 6.60 -5.40
CA GLN A 83 5.07 6.92 -6.08
C GLN A 83 4.06 7.58 -5.15
N ILE A 84 3.94 7.10 -3.90
CA ILE A 84 3.09 7.74 -2.89
C ILE A 84 3.54 9.18 -2.64
N ALA A 85 4.85 9.41 -2.55
CA ALA A 85 5.39 10.75 -2.47
C ALA A 85 4.87 11.55 -3.68
N ILE A 86 5.13 11.13 -4.92
CA ILE A 86 4.68 11.83 -6.14
C ILE A 86 3.20 12.24 -6.05
N LEU A 87 2.33 11.31 -5.70
CA LEU A 87 0.90 11.57 -5.50
C LEU A 87 0.62 12.59 -4.40
N PHE A 88 1.33 12.52 -3.27
CA PHE A 88 1.22 13.53 -2.22
C PHE A 88 1.53 14.95 -2.72
N THR A 89 2.57 15.13 -3.54
CA THR A 89 2.87 16.49 -4.06
C THR A 89 1.86 16.95 -5.08
N LYS A 90 1.31 16.04 -5.90
CA LYS A 90 0.18 16.38 -6.78
C LYS A 90 -1.05 16.83 -5.98
N LEU A 91 -1.32 16.18 -4.86
CA LEU A 91 -2.47 16.48 -4.01
C LEU A 91 -2.25 17.76 -3.18
N ALA A 92 -1.21 17.79 -2.35
CA ALA A 92 -0.96 18.86 -1.38
C ALA A 92 -0.21 20.06 -1.95
N GLY A 93 0.49 19.88 -3.08
CA GLY A 93 1.41 20.86 -3.64
C GLY A 93 2.82 20.76 -3.05
N GLY A 94 3.72 21.56 -3.62
CA GLY A 94 5.10 21.69 -3.19
C GLY A 94 6.12 21.20 -4.22
N GLN A 95 7.38 21.16 -3.78
CA GLN A 95 8.51 20.77 -4.62
C GLN A 95 9.18 19.52 -4.06
N ARG A 96 9.63 18.64 -4.96
CA ARG A 96 10.53 17.55 -4.60
C ARG A 96 11.46 17.16 -5.72
N THR A 97 12.53 16.47 -5.35
CA THR A 97 13.48 15.90 -6.31
C THR A 97 13.55 14.39 -6.11
N ILE A 98 13.37 13.63 -7.18
CA ILE A 98 13.54 12.17 -7.19
C ILE A 98 14.60 11.85 -8.24
N GLY A 99 15.78 11.42 -7.75
CA GLY A 99 16.95 11.27 -8.61
C GLY A 99 17.35 12.61 -9.23
N ARG A 100 17.24 12.71 -10.55
CA ARG A 100 17.55 13.93 -11.32
C ARG A 100 16.31 14.74 -11.70
N THR A 101 15.12 14.22 -11.43
CA THR A 101 13.85 14.84 -11.85
C THR A 101 13.29 15.67 -10.71
N LYS A 102 13.01 16.96 -11.00
CA LYS A 102 12.29 17.85 -10.09
C LYS A 102 10.79 17.80 -10.42
N TYR A 103 9.98 17.62 -9.39
CA TYR A 103 8.52 17.68 -9.44
C TYR A 103 8.08 18.92 -8.67
N GLU A 104 7.29 19.76 -9.32
CA GLU A 104 6.76 20.98 -8.74
C GLU A 104 5.28 21.07 -9.11
N GLU A 105 4.42 21.04 -8.10
CA GLU A 105 2.97 20.99 -8.27
C GLU A 105 2.34 22.06 -7.39
N LYS A 106 1.28 22.71 -7.90
CA LYS A 106 0.51 23.69 -7.11
C LYS A 106 -0.38 23.02 -6.05
N GLY A 107 -0.63 21.72 -6.18
CA GLY A 107 -1.57 20.97 -5.34
C GLY A 107 -3.00 21.08 -5.87
N SER A 108 -3.70 19.95 -5.94
CA SER A 108 -5.12 19.89 -6.34
C SER A 108 -6.08 19.97 -5.14
N LEU A 109 -5.59 19.85 -3.91
CA LEU A 109 -6.42 19.85 -2.71
C LEU A 109 -6.97 21.25 -2.38
N ILE A 110 -8.29 21.31 -2.24
CA ILE A 110 -9.04 22.47 -1.77
C ILE A 110 -9.70 22.08 -0.45
N LEU A 111 -9.45 22.86 0.61
CA LEU A 111 -10.07 22.66 1.92
C LEU A 111 -11.14 23.75 2.14
N PRO A 112 -12.27 23.44 2.83
CA PRO A 112 -13.39 24.36 2.96
C PRO A 112 -13.07 25.68 3.69
N SER A 113 -12.20 25.62 4.70
CA SER A 113 -12.02 26.72 5.67
C SER A 113 -10.61 27.33 5.66
N THR A 114 -9.70 26.82 4.83
CA THR A 114 -8.29 27.25 4.88
C THR A 114 -7.57 27.08 3.55
N THR A 115 -6.67 28.03 3.30
CA THR A 115 -5.66 27.94 2.24
C THR A 115 -4.27 27.63 2.78
N ASP A 116 -4.15 27.43 4.10
CA ASP A 116 -2.89 27.14 4.78
C ASP A 116 -2.24 25.84 4.26
N ASP A 117 -1.01 25.98 3.76
CA ASP A 117 -0.24 24.91 3.14
C ASP A 117 0.10 23.81 4.14
N LYS A 118 0.36 24.16 5.40
CA LYS A 118 0.66 23.18 6.45
C LYS A 118 -0.54 22.28 6.72
N THR A 119 -1.72 22.86 6.91
CA THR A 119 -2.98 22.13 7.15
C THR A 119 -3.31 21.21 5.98
N LYS A 120 -3.16 21.69 4.74
CA LYS A 120 -3.33 20.87 3.53
C LYS A 120 -2.41 19.66 3.50
N LYS A 121 -1.13 19.87 3.83
CA LYS A 121 -0.13 18.80 3.89
C LYS A 121 -0.44 17.78 4.99
N GLU A 122 -0.79 18.24 6.18
CA GLU A 122 -1.17 17.36 7.30
C GLU A 122 -2.39 16.51 6.98
N PHE A 123 -3.45 17.13 6.43
CA PHE A 123 -4.63 16.41 5.94
C PHE A 123 -4.25 15.38 4.87
N SER A 124 -3.43 15.77 3.89
CA SER A 124 -2.99 14.88 2.81
C SER A 124 -2.20 13.67 3.32
N VAL A 125 -1.31 13.86 4.31
CA VAL A 125 -0.59 12.75 4.95
C VAL A 125 -1.56 11.79 5.63
N ARG A 126 -2.50 12.30 6.43
CA ARG A 126 -3.50 11.46 7.12
C ARG A 126 -4.38 10.71 6.12
N LEU A 127 -4.91 11.41 5.11
CA LEU A 127 -5.75 10.83 4.06
C LEU A 127 -5.04 9.69 3.33
N ILE A 128 -3.81 9.93 2.86
CA ILE A 128 -3.02 8.91 2.16
C ILE A 128 -2.71 7.73 3.09
N GLY A 129 -2.35 7.99 4.35
CA GLY A 129 -2.11 6.95 5.34
C GLY A 129 -3.34 6.05 5.56
N ARG A 130 -4.52 6.66 5.74
CA ARG A 130 -5.80 5.96 5.87
C ARG A 130 -6.14 5.14 4.62
N LEU A 131 -5.93 5.69 3.43
CA LEU A 131 -6.16 4.99 2.15
C LEU A 131 -5.24 3.79 1.97
N ILE A 132 -3.94 3.93 2.28
CA ILE A 132 -2.98 2.81 2.24
C ILE A 132 -3.43 1.71 3.22
N PHE A 133 -3.86 2.08 4.42
CA PHE A 133 -4.37 1.12 5.39
C PHE A 133 -5.63 0.40 4.89
N CYS A 134 -6.60 1.14 4.34
CA CYS A 134 -7.81 0.54 3.79
C CYS A 134 -7.51 -0.38 2.60
N TRP A 135 -6.49 -0.07 1.79
CA TRP A 135 -6.03 -0.99 0.74
C TRP A 135 -5.52 -2.31 1.32
N PHE A 136 -4.81 -2.28 2.47
CA PHE A 136 -4.43 -3.52 3.16
C PHE A 136 -5.64 -4.27 3.71
N LEU A 137 -6.62 -3.58 4.29
CA LEU A 137 -7.86 -4.22 4.75
C LEU A 137 -8.61 -4.92 3.61
N LYS A 138 -8.69 -4.29 2.43
CA LYS A 138 -9.26 -4.88 1.22
C LYS A 138 -8.57 -6.19 0.82
N LYS A 139 -7.28 -6.35 1.16
CA LYS A 139 -6.52 -7.58 0.88
C LYS A 139 -6.53 -8.59 2.02
N LYS A 140 -7.11 -8.24 3.17
CA LYS A 140 -7.31 -9.16 4.28
C LYS A 140 -8.71 -9.75 4.24
N THR A 141 -8.77 -11.04 4.55
CA THR A 141 -10.01 -11.77 4.76
C THR A 141 -10.16 -12.15 6.22
N SER A 142 -11.40 -12.26 6.66
CA SER A 142 -11.74 -12.97 7.90
C SER A 142 -11.44 -14.46 7.78
N ASP A 143 -11.52 -15.19 8.90
CA ASP A 143 -11.35 -16.64 8.95
C ASP A 143 -12.36 -17.39 8.05
N LYS A 144 -13.47 -16.74 7.69
CA LYS A 144 -14.49 -17.26 6.76
C LYS A 144 -14.21 -16.93 5.29
N GLY A 145 -13.04 -16.37 4.98
CA GLY A 145 -12.66 -15.98 3.62
C GLY A 145 -13.30 -14.69 3.10
N ILE A 146 -14.11 -14.00 3.91
CA ILE A 146 -14.80 -12.76 3.51
C ILE A 146 -13.84 -11.57 3.66
N ALA A 147 -13.72 -10.73 2.64
CA ALA A 147 -12.90 -9.52 2.66
C ALA A 147 -13.34 -8.55 3.78
N LEU A 148 -12.38 -8.04 4.55
CA LEU A 148 -12.65 -7.13 5.68
C LEU A 148 -13.12 -5.75 5.22
N LEU A 149 -12.84 -5.39 3.97
CA LEU A 149 -13.34 -4.19 3.32
C LEU A 149 -13.93 -4.58 1.95
N PRO A 150 -15.20 -4.23 1.66
CA PRO A 150 -15.78 -4.44 0.34
C PRO A 150 -14.94 -3.77 -0.76
N GLU A 151 -14.68 -4.50 -1.85
CA GLU A 151 -13.83 -4.01 -2.95
C GLU A 151 -14.48 -2.81 -3.68
N GLU A 152 -15.81 -2.78 -3.70
CA GLU A 152 -16.63 -1.79 -4.37
C GLU A 152 -16.42 -0.38 -3.79
N LEU A 153 -16.25 -0.28 -2.46
CA LEU A 153 -16.11 0.99 -1.74
C LEU A 153 -14.85 1.77 -2.13
N LEU A 154 -13.79 1.08 -2.57
CA LEU A 154 -12.55 1.71 -3.05
C LEU A 154 -12.29 1.40 -4.53
N SER A 155 -13.35 1.08 -5.28
CA SER A 155 -13.22 0.78 -6.70
C SER A 155 -13.01 2.07 -7.51
N SER A 156 -12.21 2.01 -8.57
CA SER A 156 -12.02 3.15 -9.48
C SER A 156 -13.34 3.63 -10.08
N LYS A 157 -14.29 2.70 -10.31
CA LYS A 157 -15.65 3.02 -10.76
C LYS A 157 -16.35 3.95 -9.77
N LEU A 158 -16.39 3.60 -8.49
CA LEU A 158 -17.06 4.42 -7.48
C LEU A 158 -16.39 5.79 -7.33
N VAL A 159 -15.05 5.86 -7.39
CA VAL A 159 -14.31 7.13 -7.38
C VAL A 159 -14.73 8.04 -8.54
N THR A 160 -14.90 7.50 -9.75
CA THR A 160 -15.30 8.30 -10.93
C THR A 160 -16.76 8.68 -10.95
N GLN A 161 -17.63 7.92 -10.28
CA GLN A 161 -19.08 8.17 -10.25
C GLN A 161 -19.49 9.09 -9.10
N SER A 162 -18.68 9.17 -8.04
CA SER A 162 -18.97 10.00 -6.88
C SER A 162 -18.51 11.43 -7.14
N THR A 163 -19.43 12.40 -7.00
CA THR A 163 -19.09 13.83 -7.05
C THR A 163 -18.27 14.24 -5.83
N ASN A 164 -18.54 13.64 -4.67
CA ASN A 164 -17.85 13.94 -3.42
C ASN A 164 -17.37 12.67 -2.71
N PHE A 165 -16.48 11.92 -3.37
CA PHE A 165 -15.99 10.64 -2.87
C PHE A 165 -15.44 10.68 -1.43
N TYR A 166 -14.86 11.81 -1.01
CA TYR A 166 -14.38 11.96 0.36
C TYR A 166 -15.54 11.90 1.35
N HIS A 167 -16.49 12.82 1.26
CA HIS A 167 -17.60 12.93 2.22
C HIS A 167 -18.62 11.81 2.06
N ASP A 168 -18.86 11.33 0.84
CA ASP A 168 -19.89 10.31 0.58
C ASP A 168 -19.44 8.89 0.94
N VAL A 169 -18.12 8.62 0.92
CA VAL A 169 -17.58 7.25 1.06
C VAL A 169 -16.48 7.18 2.10
N LEU A 170 -15.42 7.99 1.96
CA LEU A 170 -14.24 7.85 2.82
C LEU A 170 -14.50 8.31 4.26
N GLU A 171 -15.24 9.38 4.45
CA GLU A 171 -15.57 9.91 5.77
C GLU A 171 -16.42 8.92 6.58
N PRO A 172 -17.54 8.37 6.07
CA PRO A 172 -18.25 7.29 6.74
C PRO A 172 -17.40 6.04 6.95
N LEU A 173 -16.55 5.69 5.98
CA LEU A 173 -15.64 4.57 6.12
C LEU A 173 -14.66 4.78 7.29
N PHE A 174 -14.06 5.96 7.39
CA PHE A 174 -13.07 6.23 8.42
C PHE A 174 -13.72 6.38 9.77
N PHE A 175 -14.73 7.24 9.89
CA PHE A 175 -15.18 7.73 11.18
C PHE A 175 -16.43 7.04 11.69
N GLU A 176 -17.34 6.59 10.81
CA GLU A 176 -18.59 5.92 11.19
C GLU A 176 -18.48 4.39 11.18
N THR A 177 -17.37 3.82 10.68
CA THR A 177 -17.20 2.36 10.63
C THR A 177 -15.89 1.89 11.25
N LEU A 178 -14.74 2.28 10.73
CA LEU A 178 -13.44 1.83 11.25
C LEU A 178 -13.14 2.38 12.65
N ASN A 179 -13.70 3.55 12.98
CA ASN A 179 -13.58 4.21 14.29
C ASN A 179 -14.79 4.00 15.23
N THR A 180 -15.86 3.31 14.79
CA THR A 180 -17.07 3.15 15.61
C THR A 180 -17.52 1.69 15.72
N PRO A 181 -17.72 1.16 16.94
CA PRO A 181 -18.31 -0.16 17.15
C PRO A 181 -19.66 -0.30 16.45
N ILE A 182 -19.95 -1.48 15.87
CA ILE A 182 -21.14 -1.69 15.02
C ILE A 182 -22.45 -1.24 15.67
N LYS A 183 -22.62 -1.46 16.98
CA LYS A 183 -23.83 -1.10 17.74
C LYS A 183 -24.02 0.41 17.92
N GLN A 184 -22.96 1.19 17.76
CA GLN A 184 -22.94 2.64 17.95
C GLN A 184 -22.96 3.41 16.63
N ARG A 185 -22.85 2.73 15.49
CA ARG A 185 -22.90 3.36 14.17
C ARG A 185 -24.30 3.89 13.87
N LYS A 186 -24.42 4.86 12.97
CA LYS A 186 -25.73 5.23 12.39
C LYS A 186 -26.37 4.02 11.71
N LYS A 187 -27.71 3.96 11.68
CA LYS A 187 -28.48 2.78 11.23
C LYS A 187 -28.09 2.30 9.82
N GLU A 188 -27.82 3.22 8.91
CA GLU A 188 -27.36 2.95 7.53
C GLU A 188 -26.00 2.22 7.46
N TYR A 189 -25.14 2.38 8.46
CA TYR A 189 -23.82 1.71 8.54
C TYR A 189 -23.83 0.44 9.39
N GLN A 190 -25.00 0.04 9.91
CA GLN A 190 -25.21 -1.24 10.61
C GLN A 190 -25.64 -2.37 9.68
N ILE A 191 -25.86 -2.08 8.39
CA ILE A 191 -26.28 -3.05 7.38
C ILE A 191 -25.19 -3.26 6.33
N PRO A 192 -25.20 -4.39 5.57
CA PRO A 192 -24.26 -4.58 4.46
C PRO A 192 -24.36 -3.45 3.41
N PRO A 193 -23.24 -3.06 2.77
CA PRO A 193 -21.91 -3.65 2.90
C PRO A 193 -21.10 -3.14 4.12
N TRP A 194 -21.55 -2.09 4.81
CA TRP A 194 -20.81 -1.43 5.90
C TRP A 194 -20.67 -2.29 7.16
N SER A 195 -21.68 -3.11 7.47
CA SER A 195 -21.72 -3.99 8.64
C SER A 195 -20.59 -5.02 8.68
N GLN A 196 -20.00 -5.37 7.54
CA GLN A 196 -18.89 -6.32 7.46
C GLN A 196 -17.54 -5.73 7.88
N ILE A 197 -17.45 -4.39 7.90
CA ILE A 197 -16.21 -3.67 8.17
C ILE A 197 -15.97 -3.70 9.69
N PRO A 198 -14.80 -4.18 10.15
CA PRO A 198 -14.51 -4.27 11.57
C PRO A 198 -14.24 -2.91 12.20
N PHE A 199 -14.49 -2.80 13.51
CA PHE A 199 -14.03 -1.68 14.32
C PHE A 199 -12.57 -1.90 14.72
N LEU A 200 -11.74 -0.84 14.66
CA LEU A 200 -10.29 -0.92 14.87
C LEU A 200 -9.78 -0.10 16.08
N ASN A 201 -10.64 0.19 17.06
CA ASN A 201 -10.29 0.94 18.28
C ASN A 201 -9.74 2.36 18.05
N GLY A 202 -9.98 2.92 16.87
CA GLY A 202 -9.85 4.34 16.59
C GLY A 202 -8.47 4.90 16.27
N GLY A 203 -7.34 4.22 16.47
CA GLY A 203 -6.00 4.79 16.23
C GLY A 203 -5.83 5.74 15.02
N LEU A 204 -5.63 5.21 13.81
CA LEU A 204 -5.48 6.02 12.58
C LEU A 204 -6.78 6.73 12.15
N PHE A 205 -7.91 6.32 12.71
CA PHE A 205 -9.26 6.70 12.26
C PHE A 205 -9.99 7.61 13.24
N ILE A 206 -9.33 8.09 14.29
CA ILE A 206 -9.87 9.16 15.14
C ILE A 206 -9.93 10.43 14.27
N PRO A 207 -11.08 11.12 14.24
CA PRO A 207 -11.21 12.37 13.50
C PRO A 207 -10.39 13.47 14.16
N GLU A 208 -9.62 14.17 13.34
CA GLU A 208 -8.95 15.42 13.71
C GLU A 208 -9.83 16.62 13.33
N TYR A 209 -9.57 17.77 13.95
CA TYR A 209 -10.32 19.01 13.67
C TYR A 209 -10.36 19.37 12.16
N HIS A 210 -9.27 19.11 11.45
CA HIS A 210 -9.15 19.39 10.02
C HIS A 210 -9.51 18.19 9.13
N ASP A 211 -10.23 17.19 9.65
CA ASP A 211 -10.74 16.08 8.84
C ASP A 211 -12.14 16.37 8.26
N TYR A 212 -12.79 17.45 8.68
CA TYR A 212 -14.07 17.91 8.13
C TYR A 212 -15.18 16.85 8.18
N TYR A 213 -15.15 16.02 9.24
CA TYR A 213 -16.19 15.05 9.64
C TYR A 213 -17.21 15.70 10.57
#